data_AF-A0A971QAX4-F1
#
_entry.id   AF-A0A971QAX4-F1
#
_cell.length_a   1.000
_cell.length_b   1.000
_cell.length_c   1.000
_cell.angle_alpha   90.00
_cell.angle_beta   90.00
_cell.angle_gamma   90.00
#
_symmetry.space_group_name_H-M   'P 1'
#
loop_
_entity.id
_entity.type
_entity.pdbx_description
1 polymer ?
#
loop_
_entity_poly.entity_id
_entity_poly.type
_entity_poly.pdbx_seq_one_letter_code
_entity_poly.pdbx_strand_id
1 'polypeptide(L)'
;MRRGTRVLVACAVGLMLAWAPMAGVRAQSPSLGDSGEASTFVPAERLADPAGRADELAVQRRELEAVSAQAAAGLERAQAQLALANWILAVPTACAATRSLLGLELPSDAKTLADAGQEAQRLIEQVREAMEVAKSESDAVSAGPDGEEAATARRRLETALENLEPLAALFATAAEADEDGGRAMWSRAARGLAVLREAADAELASCAMLWQAYAWLEAGRQDRARALLPRPLRQPDTTAYGFMSRLLGCRMLGDEGQYTAASALAIRVRAACAGWFQHESAMQIGARQRLAALLQISLGQQWLRQLRESDQPARVAQLEKILGDVRGSLFAESSLQIHRLSHTVPLMVQPPALKPRVESLIPRREPVTPPATAPTSEPADVPAPADEPAATSVPANGT
;
A
#
# COMPACT_ATOMS: atom_id res chain seq x y z
N MET A 1 -59.98 23.18 11.36
CA MET A 1 -60.45 21.78 11.48
C MET A 1 -59.87 20.95 10.34
N ARG A 2 -58.88 20.09 10.65
CA ARG A 2 -58.53 18.82 9.97
C ARG A 2 -57.30 18.28 10.70
N ARG A 3 -57.53 17.39 11.67
CA ARG A 3 -56.49 16.67 12.41
C ARG A 3 -56.06 15.48 11.56
N GLY A 4 -54.78 15.42 11.19
CA GLY A 4 -54.15 14.26 10.56
C GLY A 4 -53.47 13.41 11.62
N THR A 5 -54.04 12.24 11.89
CA THR A 5 -53.56 11.23 12.83
C THR A 5 -52.24 10.64 12.32
N ARG A 6 -51.12 10.85 13.04
CA ARG A 6 -49.85 10.14 12.78
C ARG A 6 -49.88 8.82 13.53
N VAL A 7 -49.88 7.71 12.78
CA VAL A 7 -49.69 6.37 13.32
C VAL A 7 -48.19 6.15 13.49
N LEU A 8 -47.75 6.03 14.74
CA LEU A 8 -46.40 5.58 15.11
C LEU A 8 -46.38 4.05 15.04
N VAL A 9 -45.73 3.51 14.00
CA VAL A 9 -45.39 2.08 13.93
C VAL A 9 -44.03 1.90 14.57
N ALA A 10 -44.01 1.44 15.82
CA ALA A 10 -42.80 1.01 16.50
C ALA A 10 -42.47 -0.43 16.06
N CYS A 11 -41.55 -0.59 15.12
CA CYS A 11 -40.94 -1.88 14.82
C CYS A 11 -39.78 -2.13 15.79
N ALA A 12 -40.05 -2.85 16.86
CA ALA A 12 -39.02 -3.46 17.70
C ALA A 12 -38.39 -4.64 16.94
N VAL A 13 -37.28 -4.40 16.25
CA VAL A 13 -36.44 -5.47 15.68
C VAL A 13 -35.55 -6.00 16.81
N GLY A 14 -36.02 -7.06 17.47
CA GLY A 14 -35.22 -7.86 18.38
C GLY A 14 -34.15 -8.62 17.60
N LEU A 15 -32.96 -8.05 17.49
CA LEU A 15 -31.80 -8.72 16.91
C LEU A 15 -31.19 -9.65 17.98
N MET A 16 -31.74 -10.85 18.12
CA MET A 16 -31.03 -11.93 18.82
C MET A 16 -29.86 -12.39 17.95
N LEU A 17 -28.65 -11.96 18.31
CA LEU A 17 -27.41 -12.51 17.80
C LEU A 17 -27.28 -13.96 18.28
N ALA A 18 -27.73 -14.90 17.46
CA ALA A 18 -27.39 -16.31 17.61
C ALA A 18 -25.89 -16.47 17.39
N TRP A 19 -25.14 -16.60 18.48
CA TRP A 19 -23.74 -17.02 18.45
C TRP A 19 -23.70 -18.47 17.96
N ALA A 20 -23.21 -18.68 16.75
CA ALA A 20 -22.80 -20.01 16.33
C ALA A 20 -21.59 -20.43 17.18
N PRO A 21 -21.54 -21.67 17.71
CA PRO A 21 -20.40 -22.14 18.47
C PRO A 21 -19.22 -22.31 17.51
N MET A 22 -18.21 -21.45 17.64
CA MET A 22 -16.88 -21.71 17.07
C MET A 22 -16.36 -23.00 17.72
N ALA A 23 -16.25 -24.07 16.94
CA ALA A 23 -15.71 -25.34 17.38
C ALA A 23 -14.29 -25.14 17.94
N GLY A 24 -14.06 -25.67 19.15
CA GLY A 24 -12.96 -25.29 20.01
C GLY A 24 -11.59 -25.67 19.48
N VAL A 25 -10.78 -24.65 19.18
CA VAL A 25 -9.34 -24.72 19.38
C VAL A 25 -9.10 -24.40 20.86
N ARG A 26 -8.74 -25.41 21.63
CA ARG A 26 -8.44 -25.29 23.07
C ARG A 26 -7.10 -24.56 23.23
N ALA A 27 -7.13 -23.23 23.16
CA ALA A 27 -5.98 -22.41 23.53
C ALA A 27 -5.75 -22.56 25.05
N GLN A 28 -4.61 -23.15 25.43
CA GLN A 28 -4.13 -23.11 26.81
C GLN A 28 -4.00 -21.64 27.21
N SER A 29 -4.73 -21.23 28.24
CA SER A 29 -4.62 -19.89 28.80
C SER A 29 -3.26 -19.76 29.48
N PRO A 30 -2.33 -18.91 28.99
CA PRO A 30 -1.11 -18.64 29.72
C PRO A 30 -1.46 -17.95 31.03
N SER A 31 -0.81 -18.39 32.10
CA SER A 31 -0.94 -17.86 33.46
C SER A 31 -0.70 -16.35 33.51
N LEU A 32 -1.54 -15.65 34.29
CA LEU A 32 -1.43 -14.25 34.69
C LEU A 32 -0.10 -14.00 35.43
N GLY A 33 0.99 -13.87 34.69
CA GLY A 33 2.28 -13.41 35.18
C GLY A 33 2.40 -11.91 34.98
N ASP A 34 2.71 -11.23 36.08
CA ASP A 34 3.29 -9.90 36.25
C ASP A 34 3.01 -8.83 35.17
N SER A 35 2.33 -7.77 35.59
CA SER A 35 2.01 -6.58 34.80
C SER A 35 3.26 -5.73 34.54
N GLY A 36 4.19 -6.25 33.75
CA GLY A 36 5.15 -5.43 33.01
C GLY A 36 4.38 -4.45 32.15
N GLU A 37 4.83 -3.19 32.11
CA GLU A 37 4.23 -2.07 31.38
C GLU A 37 3.52 -2.56 30.12
N ALA A 38 2.18 -2.55 30.14
CA ALA A 38 1.38 -3.01 29.04
C ALA A 38 1.68 -2.11 27.85
N SER A 39 2.62 -2.56 27.01
CA SER A 39 3.01 -1.89 25.77
C SER A 39 1.73 -1.48 25.07
N THR A 40 1.54 -0.16 24.96
CA THR A 40 0.28 0.39 24.46
C THR A 40 0.14 -0.07 23.03
N PHE A 41 -0.82 -0.94 22.74
CA PHE A 41 -1.02 -1.45 21.38
C PHE A 41 -1.51 -0.30 20.49
N VAL A 42 -0.63 0.23 19.65
CA VAL A 42 -0.95 1.27 18.66
C VAL A 42 -1.18 0.61 17.28
N PRO A 43 -2.42 0.58 16.76
CA PRO A 43 -2.70 -0.10 15.50
C PRO A 43 -1.92 0.45 14.29
N ALA A 44 -1.70 1.77 14.25
CA ALA A 44 -0.98 2.43 13.15
C ALA A 44 0.47 1.97 13.03
N GLU A 45 1.16 1.76 14.16
CA GLU A 45 2.56 1.30 14.19
C GLU A 45 2.72 -0.11 13.62
N ARG A 46 1.68 -0.96 13.70
CA ARG A 46 1.69 -2.30 13.09
C ARG A 46 1.68 -2.26 11.56
N LEU A 47 1.30 -1.12 10.99
CA LEU A 47 1.37 -0.84 9.55
C LEU A 47 2.58 0.01 9.16
N ALA A 48 3.52 0.28 10.08
CA ALA A 48 4.76 1.00 9.77
C ALA A 48 5.57 0.28 8.69
N ASP A 49 6.30 1.02 7.88
CA ASP A 49 7.14 0.44 6.83
C ASP A 49 8.16 -0.55 7.42
N PRO A 50 8.40 -1.70 6.75
CA PRO A 50 9.44 -2.61 7.19
C PRO A 50 10.80 -1.90 7.16
N ALA A 51 11.66 -2.25 8.11
CA ALA A 51 13.02 -1.71 8.18
C ALA A 51 13.76 -1.94 6.86
N GLY A 52 14.52 -0.94 6.40
CA GLY A 52 15.26 -0.98 5.12
C GLY A 52 14.43 -0.63 3.88
N ARG A 53 13.09 -0.60 3.95
CA ARG A 53 12.26 -0.27 2.78
C ARG A 53 12.55 1.11 2.20
N ALA A 54 12.84 2.10 3.04
CA ALA A 54 13.18 3.45 2.57
C ALA A 54 14.43 3.44 1.68
N ASP A 55 15.46 2.67 2.06
CA ASP A 55 16.70 2.55 1.30
C ASP A 55 16.47 1.81 -0.03
N GLU A 56 15.68 0.73 0.00
CA GLU A 56 15.28 -0.01 -1.21
C GLU A 56 14.52 0.88 -2.20
N LEU A 57 13.55 1.66 -1.71
CA LEU A 57 12.80 2.61 -2.54
C LEU A 57 13.70 3.71 -3.10
N ALA A 58 14.68 4.20 -2.34
CA ALA A 58 15.63 5.20 -2.80
C ALA A 58 16.57 4.65 -3.88
N VAL A 59 16.93 3.36 -3.84
CA VAL A 59 17.67 2.70 -4.93
C VAL A 59 16.81 2.61 -6.19
N GLN A 60 15.59 2.05 -6.08
CA GLN A 60 14.68 1.89 -7.22
C GLN A 60 14.34 3.24 -7.88
N ARG A 61 14.11 4.28 -7.08
CA ARG A 61 13.86 5.64 -7.58
C ARG A 61 15.02 6.15 -8.42
N ARG A 62 16.26 6.02 -7.92
CA ARG A 62 17.47 6.45 -8.65
C ARG A 62 17.64 5.69 -9.96
N GLU A 63 17.32 4.39 -9.99
CA GLU A 63 17.37 3.59 -11.21
C GLU A 63 16.35 4.10 -12.26
N LEU A 64 15.11 4.36 -11.85
CA LEU A 64 14.08 4.90 -12.75
C LEU A 64 14.40 6.32 -13.23
N GLU A 65 14.92 7.18 -12.36
CA GLU A 65 15.41 8.51 -12.73
C GLU A 65 16.57 8.42 -13.74
N ALA A 66 17.49 7.46 -13.56
CA ALA A 66 18.58 7.22 -14.49
C ALA A 66 18.07 6.72 -15.86
N VAL A 67 17.05 5.86 -15.88
CA VAL A 67 16.37 5.43 -17.13
C VAL A 67 15.74 6.63 -17.84
N SER A 68 15.03 7.47 -17.10
CA SER A 68 14.42 8.69 -17.64
C SER A 68 15.46 9.67 -18.20
N ALA A 69 16.62 9.80 -17.56
CA ALA A 69 17.69 10.69 -18.01
C ALA A 69 18.43 10.15 -19.25
N GLN A 70 18.53 8.82 -19.39
CA GLN A 70 19.20 8.17 -20.53
C GLN A 70 18.33 8.08 -21.79
N ALA A 71 17.02 8.21 -21.66
CA ALA A 71 16.08 8.15 -22.79
C ALA A 71 16.27 9.33 -23.75
N ALA A 72 16.76 9.03 -24.95
CA ALA A 72 17.11 10.03 -25.96
C ALA A 72 15.92 10.41 -26.85
N ALA A 73 15.16 9.41 -27.32
CA ALA A 73 14.00 9.61 -28.20
C ALA A 73 12.81 10.18 -27.42
N GLY A 74 12.00 11.03 -28.07
CA GLY A 74 10.85 11.67 -27.42
C GLY A 74 9.87 10.66 -26.81
N LEU A 75 9.57 9.58 -27.54
CA LEU A 75 8.64 8.54 -27.08
C LEU A 75 9.22 7.69 -25.92
N GLU A 76 10.50 7.33 -25.98
CA GLU A 76 11.18 6.61 -24.89
C GLU A 76 11.23 7.47 -23.62
N ARG A 77 11.49 8.78 -23.77
CA ARG A 77 11.50 9.73 -22.66
C ARG A 77 10.12 9.85 -22.02
N ALA A 78 9.07 10.00 -22.84
CA ALA A 78 7.69 10.01 -22.39
C ALA A 78 7.34 8.72 -21.62
N GLN A 79 7.71 7.54 -22.15
CA GLN A 79 7.50 6.27 -21.47
C GLN A 79 8.23 6.19 -20.13
N ALA A 80 9.52 6.58 -20.08
CA ALA A 80 10.31 6.52 -18.86
C ALA A 80 9.78 7.46 -17.76
N GLN A 81 9.42 8.70 -18.14
CA GLN A 81 8.83 9.68 -17.21
C GLN A 81 7.46 9.24 -16.70
N LEU A 82 6.62 8.67 -17.56
CA LEU A 82 5.30 8.17 -17.16
C LEU A 82 5.42 6.93 -16.25
N ALA A 83 6.39 6.04 -16.52
CA ALA A 83 6.71 4.92 -15.63
C ALA A 83 7.18 5.40 -14.25
N LEU A 84 8.04 6.42 -14.19
CA LEU A 84 8.48 7.04 -12.94
C LEU A 84 7.30 7.67 -12.18
N ALA A 85 6.44 8.43 -12.87
CA ALA A 85 5.24 9.02 -12.27
C ALA A 85 4.31 7.94 -11.69
N ASN A 86 4.08 6.86 -12.45
CA ASN A 86 3.26 5.74 -12.00
C ASN A 86 3.88 5.05 -10.78
N TRP A 87 5.20 4.82 -10.77
CA TRP A 87 5.89 4.19 -9.65
C TRP A 87 5.83 5.05 -8.39
N ILE A 88 6.06 6.36 -8.49
CA ILE A 88 5.98 7.31 -7.37
C ILE A 88 4.60 7.29 -6.72
N LEU A 89 3.54 7.20 -7.52
CA LEU A 89 2.18 7.08 -7.02
C LEU A 89 1.85 5.70 -6.47
N ALA A 90 2.47 4.64 -6.98
CA ALA A 90 2.12 3.26 -6.68
C ALA A 90 2.85 2.70 -5.46
N VAL A 91 4.19 2.76 -5.44
CA VAL A 91 5.02 1.94 -4.54
C VAL A 91 5.32 2.65 -3.21
N PRO A 92 5.87 3.88 -3.19
CA PRO A 92 6.24 4.54 -1.94
C PRO A 92 5.04 4.92 -1.07
N THR A 93 3.89 5.20 -1.70
CA THR A 93 2.67 5.65 -1.03
C THR A 93 1.83 4.50 -0.43
N ALA A 94 2.14 3.24 -0.76
CA ALA A 94 1.27 2.10 -0.50
C ALA A 94 0.91 1.89 0.98
N CYS A 95 1.86 2.13 1.89
CA CYS A 95 1.60 2.03 3.33
C CYS A 95 0.80 3.21 3.86
N ALA A 96 1.14 4.45 3.47
CA ALA A 96 0.38 5.64 3.84
C ALA A 96 -1.06 5.55 3.33
N ALA A 97 -1.26 5.09 2.10
CA ALA A 97 -2.56 4.82 1.50
C ALA A 97 -3.34 3.74 2.27
N THR A 98 -2.70 2.62 2.63
CA THR A 98 -3.33 1.56 3.42
C THR A 98 -3.81 2.09 4.78
N ARG A 99 -2.97 2.86 5.48
CA ARG A 99 -3.33 3.50 6.76
C ARG A 99 -4.47 4.51 6.59
N SER A 100 -4.40 5.34 5.55
CA SER A 100 -5.42 6.34 5.22
C SER A 100 -6.76 5.73 4.83
N LEU A 101 -6.80 4.53 4.27
CA LEU A 101 -8.07 3.85 4.00
C LEU A 101 -8.72 3.28 5.28
N LEU A 102 -7.93 3.00 6.31
CA LEU A 102 -8.38 2.38 7.55
C LEU A 102 -8.64 3.37 8.70
N GLY A 103 -8.39 4.67 8.51
CA GLY A 103 -8.49 5.67 9.57
C GLY A 103 -7.38 5.50 10.61
N LEU A 104 -6.18 5.13 10.15
CA LEU A 104 -4.98 4.86 10.95
C LEU A 104 -3.81 5.74 10.49
N GLU A 105 -4.12 6.93 9.96
CA GLU A 105 -3.18 7.89 9.40
C GLU A 105 -2.13 8.31 10.44
N LEU A 106 -0.86 8.33 10.02
CA LEU A 106 0.20 9.05 10.73
C LEU A 106 0.22 10.51 10.25
N PRO A 107 0.74 11.46 11.06
CA PRO A 107 0.82 12.88 10.67
C PRO A 107 1.56 13.12 9.34
N SER A 108 2.48 12.23 8.96
CA SER A 108 3.25 12.31 7.71
C SER A 108 2.54 11.72 6.49
N ASP A 109 1.46 10.96 6.67
CA ASP A 109 0.84 10.18 5.58
C ASP A 109 0.20 11.09 4.54
N ALA A 110 -0.59 12.09 4.97
CA ALA A 110 -1.21 13.06 4.08
C ALA A 110 -0.18 13.80 3.22
N LYS A 111 0.93 14.23 3.85
CA LYS A 111 2.04 14.87 3.14
C LYS A 111 2.70 13.92 2.14
N THR A 112 2.93 12.66 2.52
CA THR A 112 3.52 11.65 1.63
C THR A 112 2.68 11.44 0.37
N LEU A 113 1.36 11.34 0.53
CA LEU A 113 0.42 11.20 -0.59
C LEU A 113 0.40 12.47 -1.45
N ALA A 114 0.36 13.65 -0.84
CA ALA A 114 0.32 14.93 -1.55
C ALA A 114 1.59 15.20 -2.35
N ASP A 115 2.76 15.02 -1.73
CA ASP A 115 4.06 15.23 -2.38
C ASP A 115 4.21 14.29 -3.60
N ALA A 116 3.84 13.01 -3.45
CA ALA A 116 3.83 12.04 -4.55
C ALA A 116 2.84 12.43 -5.66
N GLY A 117 1.64 12.90 -5.30
CA GLY A 117 0.63 13.41 -6.23
C GLY A 117 1.15 14.58 -7.08
N GLN A 118 1.71 15.59 -6.41
CA GLN A 118 2.25 16.78 -7.06
C GLN A 118 3.47 16.48 -7.93
N GLU A 119 4.36 15.59 -7.48
CA GLU A 119 5.51 15.14 -8.27
C GLU A 119 5.06 14.40 -9.52
N ALA A 120 4.10 13.47 -9.40
CA ALA A 120 3.55 12.76 -10.55
C ALA A 120 2.84 13.69 -11.54
N GLN A 121 2.11 14.71 -11.07
CA GLN A 121 1.51 15.72 -11.95
C GLN A 121 2.57 16.49 -12.75
N ARG A 122 3.69 16.88 -12.12
CA ARG A 122 4.80 17.54 -12.81
C ARG A 122 5.41 16.64 -13.89
N LEU A 123 5.60 15.35 -13.60
CA LEU A 123 6.10 14.39 -14.57
C LEU A 123 5.11 14.16 -15.71
N ILE A 124 3.80 14.07 -15.43
CA ILE A 124 2.76 13.93 -16.45
C ILE A 124 2.77 15.10 -17.43
N GLU A 125 3.01 16.33 -16.95
CA GLU A 125 3.14 17.49 -17.83
C GLU A 125 4.36 17.38 -18.75
N GLN A 126 5.52 16.95 -18.22
CA GLN A 126 6.72 16.70 -19.02
C GLN A 126 6.49 15.60 -20.07
N VAL A 127 5.70 14.57 -19.73
CA VAL A 127 5.32 13.50 -20.67
C VAL A 127 4.52 14.07 -21.83
N ARG A 128 3.58 15.01 -21.59
CA ARG A 128 2.82 15.65 -22.68
C ARG A 128 3.73 16.41 -23.63
N GLU A 129 4.65 17.20 -23.10
CA GLU A 129 5.64 17.91 -23.90
C GLU A 129 6.47 16.94 -24.75
N ALA A 130 6.96 15.85 -24.14
CA ALA A 130 7.73 14.82 -24.83
C ALA A 130 6.93 14.08 -25.91
N MET A 131 5.64 13.83 -25.69
CA MET A 131 4.76 13.20 -26.69
C MET A 131 4.45 14.13 -27.88
N GLU A 132 4.34 15.44 -27.68
CA GLU A 132 4.17 16.40 -28.78
C GLU A 132 5.45 16.54 -29.62
N VAL A 133 6.63 16.47 -29.01
CA VAL A 133 7.89 16.36 -29.74
C VAL A 133 7.93 15.07 -30.57
N ALA A 134 7.59 13.92 -29.96
CA ALA A 134 7.57 12.64 -30.65
C ALA A 134 6.54 12.58 -31.80
N LYS A 135 5.41 13.28 -31.67
CA LYS A 135 4.43 13.45 -32.76
C LYS A 135 5.07 14.07 -33.99
N SER A 136 5.77 15.19 -33.78
CA SER A 136 6.39 15.97 -34.84
C SER A 136 7.49 15.17 -35.56
N GLU A 137 8.24 14.34 -34.82
CA GLU A 137 9.25 13.43 -35.38
C GLU A 137 8.63 12.30 -36.21
N SER A 138 7.53 11.70 -35.73
CA SER A 138 6.84 10.59 -36.42
C SER A 138 6.15 11.03 -37.71
N ASP A 139 5.53 12.21 -37.71
CA ASP A 139 4.83 12.75 -38.89
C ASP A 139 5.81 12.99 -40.06
N ALA A 140 7.10 13.19 -39.78
CA ALA A 140 8.15 13.36 -40.78
C ALA A 140 8.65 12.03 -41.41
N VAL A 141 8.44 10.88 -40.75
CA VAL A 141 9.00 9.57 -41.12
C VAL A 141 7.94 8.60 -41.67
N SER A 142 6.70 9.07 -41.82
CA SER A 142 5.50 8.23 -42.03
C SER A 142 5.40 7.61 -43.44
N ALA A 143 5.90 6.38 -43.59
CA ALA A 143 5.44 5.38 -44.58
C ALA A 143 5.87 3.91 -44.30
N GLY A 144 6.64 3.63 -43.24
CA GLY A 144 7.21 2.30 -42.97
C GLY A 144 6.59 1.54 -41.77
N PRO A 145 6.89 0.23 -41.62
CA PRO A 145 6.41 -0.61 -40.52
C PRO A 145 6.81 -0.08 -39.13
N ASP A 146 7.98 0.56 -39.02
CA ASP A 146 8.47 1.17 -37.78
C ASP A 146 7.55 2.33 -37.31
N GLY A 147 6.86 3.00 -38.24
CA GLY A 147 5.92 4.07 -37.93
C GLY A 147 4.62 3.56 -37.29
N GLU A 148 4.15 2.37 -37.68
CA GLU A 148 2.93 1.77 -37.12
C GLU A 148 3.16 1.28 -35.68
N GLU A 149 4.33 0.71 -35.39
CA GLU A 149 4.73 0.32 -34.04
C GLU A 149 4.83 1.55 -33.13
N ALA A 150 5.50 2.62 -33.60
CA ALA A 150 5.60 3.88 -32.87
C ALA A 150 4.23 4.52 -32.58
N ALA A 151 3.32 4.52 -33.58
CA ALA A 151 1.96 5.01 -33.40
C ALA A 151 1.16 4.19 -32.38
N THR A 152 1.33 2.86 -32.38
CA THR A 152 0.69 1.97 -31.41
C THR A 152 1.23 2.18 -30.00
N ALA A 153 2.55 2.28 -29.85
CA ALA A 153 3.21 2.57 -28.58
C ALA A 153 2.76 3.92 -28.00
N ARG A 154 2.67 4.94 -28.86
CA ARG A 154 2.14 6.25 -28.49
C ARG A 154 0.70 6.19 -27.98
N ARG A 155 -0.22 5.53 -28.70
CA ARG A 155 -1.63 5.39 -28.26
C ARG A 155 -1.74 4.70 -26.90
N ARG A 156 -0.88 3.71 -26.63
CA ARG A 156 -0.80 3.04 -25.32
C ARG A 156 -0.36 4.01 -24.23
N LEU A 157 0.64 4.85 -24.49
CA LEU A 157 1.10 5.87 -23.55
C LEU A 157 0.05 6.95 -23.30
N GLU A 158 -0.65 7.41 -24.34
CA GLU A 158 -1.78 8.36 -24.22
C GLU A 158 -2.86 7.78 -23.30
N THR A 159 -3.26 6.52 -23.53
CA THR A 159 -4.23 5.82 -22.67
C THR A 159 -3.75 5.74 -21.22
N ALA A 160 -2.47 5.38 -21.01
CA ALA A 160 -1.91 5.30 -19.67
C ALA A 160 -1.82 6.66 -18.97
N LEU A 161 -1.51 7.73 -19.71
CA LEU A 161 -1.48 9.10 -19.22
C LEU A 161 -2.87 9.56 -18.79
N GLU A 162 -3.89 9.34 -19.63
CA GLU A 162 -5.30 9.62 -19.32
C GLU A 162 -5.78 8.86 -18.08
N ASN A 163 -5.28 7.64 -17.88
CA ASN A 163 -5.61 6.83 -16.70
C ASN A 163 -4.89 7.30 -15.43
N LEU A 164 -3.63 7.74 -15.53
CA LEU A 164 -2.81 8.11 -14.37
C LEU A 164 -3.13 9.52 -13.85
N GLU A 165 -3.49 10.45 -14.72
CA GLU A 165 -3.71 11.85 -14.35
C GLU A 165 -4.79 12.05 -13.28
N PRO A 166 -6.00 11.45 -13.39
CA PRO A 166 -7.02 11.59 -12.34
C PRO A 166 -6.57 11.06 -10.98
N LEU A 167 -5.72 10.02 -10.97
CA LEU A 167 -5.14 9.46 -9.75
C LEU A 167 -4.08 10.40 -9.16
N ALA A 168 -3.18 10.94 -9.98
CA ALA A 168 -2.19 11.94 -9.55
C ALA A 168 -2.87 13.17 -8.94
N ALA A 169 -3.92 13.66 -9.60
CA ALA A 169 -4.72 14.79 -9.13
C ALA A 169 -5.41 14.49 -7.81
N LEU A 170 -5.94 13.27 -7.62
CA LEU A 170 -6.50 12.85 -6.33
C LEU A 170 -5.47 12.95 -5.21
N PHE A 171 -4.31 12.32 -5.36
CA PHE A 171 -3.33 12.29 -4.27
C PHE A 171 -2.77 13.67 -3.96
N ALA A 172 -2.63 14.54 -4.96
CA ALA A 172 -2.23 15.94 -4.74
C ALA A 172 -3.21 16.71 -3.82
N THR A 173 -4.48 16.30 -3.72
CA THR A 173 -5.46 16.93 -2.82
C THR A 173 -5.29 16.53 -1.34
N ALA A 174 -4.47 15.53 -1.02
CA ALA A 174 -4.36 14.98 0.33
C ALA A 174 -3.84 15.96 1.39
N ALA A 175 -3.11 17.02 1.00
CA ALA A 175 -2.59 18.02 1.94
C ALA A 175 -3.62 19.09 2.36
N GLU A 176 -4.76 19.21 1.67
CA GLU A 176 -5.68 20.35 1.83
C GLU A 176 -6.89 20.06 2.72
N ALA A 177 -6.72 19.24 3.76
CA ALA A 177 -7.84 18.64 4.51
C ALA A 177 -8.67 19.63 5.38
N ASP A 178 -8.18 20.82 5.71
CA ASP A 178 -8.76 21.62 6.80
C ASP A 178 -9.70 22.77 6.41
N GLU A 179 -10.01 22.98 5.13
CA GLU A 179 -10.88 24.09 4.69
C GLU A 179 -12.05 23.65 3.80
N ASP A 180 -13.10 24.49 3.72
CA ASP A 180 -14.21 24.31 2.77
C ASP A 180 -13.72 24.10 1.32
N GLY A 181 -12.57 24.67 0.97
CA GLY A 181 -11.86 24.45 -0.30
C GLY A 181 -11.44 22.99 -0.51
N GLY A 182 -10.93 22.32 0.53
CA GLY A 182 -10.51 20.93 0.49
C GLY A 182 -11.63 19.98 0.08
N ARG A 183 -12.83 20.15 0.67
CA ARG A 183 -14.00 19.31 0.32
C ARG A 183 -14.43 19.46 -1.14
N ALA A 184 -14.30 20.67 -1.70
CA ALA A 184 -14.58 20.93 -3.10
C ALA A 184 -13.54 20.27 -4.03
N MET A 185 -12.28 20.25 -3.61
CA MET A 185 -11.18 19.60 -4.34
C MET A 185 -11.32 18.08 -4.34
N TRP A 186 -11.55 17.46 -3.19
CA TRP A 186 -11.87 16.03 -3.10
C TRP A 186 -13.09 15.66 -3.95
N SER A 187 -14.13 16.50 -3.93
CA SER A 187 -15.31 16.30 -4.80
C SER A 187 -14.96 16.35 -6.29
N ARG A 188 -14.02 17.21 -6.70
CA ARG A 188 -13.56 17.32 -8.09
C ARG A 188 -12.72 16.10 -8.47
N ALA A 189 -11.77 15.72 -7.64
CA ALA A 189 -10.94 14.53 -7.85
C ALA A 189 -11.79 13.26 -7.95
N ALA A 190 -12.79 13.10 -7.07
CA ALA A 190 -13.75 12.00 -7.13
C ALA A 190 -14.46 11.92 -8.49
N ARG A 191 -14.85 13.06 -9.09
CA ARG A 191 -15.47 13.08 -10.42
C ARG A 191 -14.50 12.66 -11.52
N GLY A 192 -13.23 13.07 -11.43
CA GLY A 192 -12.19 12.69 -12.39
C GLY A 192 -12.01 11.17 -12.50
N LEU A 193 -12.17 10.45 -11.40
CA LEU A 193 -12.05 8.98 -11.37
C LEU A 193 -13.26 8.23 -11.95
N ALA A 194 -14.36 8.92 -12.29
CA ALA A 194 -15.58 8.24 -12.74
C ALA A 194 -15.37 7.46 -14.05
N VAL A 195 -14.57 8.00 -14.97
CA VAL A 195 -14.31 7.38 -16.28
C VAL A 195 -13.49 6.09 -16.10
N LEU A 196 -12.52 6.08 -15.18
CA LEU A 196 -11.62 4.94 -14.95
C LEU A 196 -12.32 3.70 -14.39
N ARG A 197 -13.50 3.86 -13.79
CA ARG A 197 -14.32 2.73 -13.33
C ARG A 197 -14.88 1.90 -14.47
N GLU A 198 -14.99 2.48 -15.65
CA GLU A 198 -15.45 1.80 -16.86
C GLU A 198 -14.27 1.25 -17.69
N ALA A 199 -13.04 1.30 -17.13
CA ALA A 199 -11.87 0.73 -17.78
C ALA A 199 -12.02 -0.79 -17.98
N ALA A 200 -11.51 -1.30 -19.11
CA ALA A 200 -11.53 -2.73 -19.41
C ALA A 200 -10.64 -3.55 -18.45
N ASP A 201 -9.61 -2.92 -17.87
CA ASP A 201 -8.79 -3.51 -16.83
C ASP A 201 -9.57 -3.50 -15.49
N ALA A 202 -9.94 -4.70 -15.04
CA ALA A 202 -10.69 -4.90 -13.79
C ALA A 202 -9.94 -4.41 -12.55
N GLU A 203 -8.61 -4.48 -12.55
CA GLU A 203 -7.79 -4.00 -11.44
C GLU A 203 -7.81 -2.47 -11.36
N LEU A 204 -7.64 -1.79 -12.50
CA LEU A 204 -7.76 -0.33 -12.59
C LEU A 204 -9.17 0.15 -12.24
N ALA A 205 -10.21 -0.50 -12.76
CA ALA A 205 -11.60 -0.17 -12.44
C ALA A 205 -11.90 -0.32 -10.93
N SER A 206 -11.36 -1.38 -10.30
CA SER A 206 -11.48 -1.60 -8.86
C SER A 206 -10.72 -0.55 -8.04
N CYS A 207 -9.51 -0.20 -8.48
CA CYS A 207 -8.69 0.86 -7.88
C CYS A 207 -9.42 2.21 -7.95
N ALA A 208 -9.96 2.58 -9.11
CA ALA A 208 -10.72 3.80 -9.32
C ALA A 208 -11.98 3.85 -8.44
N MET A 209 -12.70 2.73 -8.30
CA MET A 209 -13.87 2.64 -7.41
C MET A 209 -13.50 2.91 -5.95
N LEU A 210 -12.44 2.26 -5.45
CA LEU A 210 -11.95 2.43 -4.08
C LEU A 210 -11.60 3.89 -3.80
N TRP A 211 -10.76 4.48 -4.65
CA TRP A 211 -10.27 5.84 -4.47
C TRP A 211 -11.33 6.89 -4.72
N GLN A 212 -12.29 6.65 -5.63
CA GLN A 212 -13.44 7.52 -5.80
C GLN A 212 -14.34 7.51 -4.55
N ALA A 213 -14.58 6.35 -3.95
CA ALA A 213 -15.35 6.25 -2.72
C ALA A 213 -14.64 6.96 -1.55
N TYR A 214 -13.32 6.77 -1.42
CA TYR A 214 -12.50 7.48 -0.44
C TYR A 214 -12.56 9.00 -0.64
N ALA A 215 -12.39 9.48 -1.87
CA ALA A 215 -12.51 10.90 -2.20
C ALA A 215 -13.88 11.50 -1.84
N TRP A 216 -14.97 10.74 -2.05
CA TRP A 216 -16.30 11.19 -1.61
C TRP A 216 -16.46 11.21 -0.10
N LEU A 217 -15.80 10.31 0.63
CA LEU A 217 -15.77 10.31 2.08
C LEU A 217 -15.08 11.58 2.60
N GLU A 218 -13.88 11.88 2.11
CA GLU A 218 -13.12 13.09 2.45
C GLU A 218 -13.84 14.39 2.04
N ALA A 219 -14.64 14.34 0.98
CA ALA A 219 -15.53 15.43 0.58
C ALA A 219 -16.77 15.61 1.48
N GLY A 220 -16.97 14.79 2.50
CA GLY A 220 -18.18 14.79 3.34
C GLY A 220 -19.44 14.36 2.60
N ARG A 221 -19.32 13.49 1.59
CA ARG A 221 -20.41 12.96 0.76
C ARG A 221 -20.57 11.46 0.95
N GLN A 222 -20.82 11.06 2.20
CA GLN A 222 -20.93 9.66 2.64
C GLN A 222 -21.92 8.83 1.81
N ASP A 223 -23.09 9.38 1.46
CA ASP A 223 -24.09 8.68 0.64
C ASP A 223 -23.55 8.29 -0.74
N ARG A 224 -22.73 9.17 -1.36
CA ARG A 224 -22.10 8.89 -2.65
C ARG A 224 -21.02 7.84 -2.51
N ALA A 225 -20.17 7.93 -1.49
CA ALA A 225 -19.16 6.93 -1.21
C ALA A 225 -19.81 5.54 -1.02
N ARG A 226 -20.88 5.46 -0.23
CA ARG A 226 -21.62 4.22 0.04
C ARG A 226 -22.28 3.64 -1.20
N ALA A 227 -22.82 4.47 -2.09
CA ALA A 227 -23.42 4.02 -3.34
C ALA A 227 -22.41 3.36 -4.30
N LEU A 228 -21.13 3.69 -4.17
CA LEU A 228 -20.06 3.11 -4.99
C LEU A 228 -19.52 1.79 -4.42
N LEU A 229 -19.44 1.69 -3.10
CA LEU A 229 -18.75 0.56 -2.48
C LEU A 229 -19.53 -0.75 -2.65
N PRO A 230 -18.84 -1.86 -2.94
CA PRO A 230 -19.45 -3.18 -2.98
C PRO A 230 -19.96 -3.57 -1.59
N ARG A 231 -20.98 -4.44 -1.55
CA ARG A 231 -21.50 -4.99 -0.29
C ARG A 231 -20.34 -5.65 0.49
N PRO A 232 -20.14 -5.33 1.78
CA PRO A 232 -18.95 -5.77 2.53
C PRO A 232 -18.68 -7.28 2.54
N LEU A 233 -19.73 -8.10 2.43
CA LEU A 233 -19.65 -9.56 2.54
C LEU A 233 -19.74 -10.33 1.21
N ARG A 234 -19.77 -9.63 0.07
CA ARG A 234 -19.62 -10.28 -1.25
C ARG A 234 -18.15 -10.65 -1.43
N GLN A 235 -17.80 -11.73 -2.12
CA GLN A 235 -16.40 -12.01 -2.47
C GLN A 235 -15.81 -10.88 -3.35
N PRO A 236 -14.57 -10.42 -3.11
CA PRO A 236 -13.94 -9.39 -3.94
C PRO A 236 -13.58 -9.93 -5.32
N ASP A 237 -13.89 -9.14 -6.36
CA ASP A 237 -13.58 -9.51 -7.75
C ASP A 237 -12.07 -9.35 -8.04
N THR A 238 -11.42 -8.37 -7.41
CA THR A 238 -9.96 -8.16 -7.41
C THR A 238 -9.39 -8.29 -6.00
N THR A 239 -8.21 -8.91 -5.87
CA THR A 239 -7.72 -9.38 -4.58
C THR A 239 -7.34 -8.24 -3.61
N ALA A 240 -6.71 -7.16 -4.09
CA ALA A 240 -6.25 -6.06 -3.25
C ALA A 240 -7.30 -4.95 -3.07
N TYR A 241 -7.66 -4.23 -4.15
CA TYR A 241 -8.56 -3.07 -4.06
C TYR A 241 -10.00 -3.45 -3.69
N GLY A 242 -10.49 -4.58 -4.20
CA GLY A 242 -11.79 -5.12 -3.81
C GLY A 242 -11.86 -5.44 -2.31
N PHE A 243 -10.79 -6.00 -1.74
CA PHE A 243 -10.70 -6.26 -0.31
C PHE A 243 -10.69 -4.95 0.50
N MET A 244 -9.86 -3.99 0.12
CA MET A 244 -9.79 -2.68 0.79
C MET A 244 -11.11 -1.91 0.72
N SER A 245 -11.86 -2.01 -0.39
CA SER A 245 -13.19 -1.38 -0.53
C SER A 245 -14.19 -1.87 0.53
N ARG A 246 -14.10 -3.14 0.93
CA ARG A 246 -14.97 -3.72 1.97
C ARG A 246 -14.56 -3.23 3.36
N LEU A 247 -13.27 -3.10 3.60
CA LEU A 247 -12.74 -2.53 4.84
C LEU A 247 -13.11 -1.05 4.97
N LEU A 248 -13.01 -0.27 3.89
CA LEU A 248 -13.47 1.12 3.84
C LEU A 248 -14.97 1.21 4.14
N GLY A 249 -15.79 0.32 3.59
CA GLY A 249 -17.22 0.28 3.91
C GLY A 249 -17.51 -0.03 5.39
N CYS A 250 -16.68 -0.85 6.05
CA CYS A 250 -16.78 -1.08 7.49
C CYS A 250 -16.35 0.17 8.29
N ARG A 251 -15.26 0.84 7.89
CA ARG A 251 -14.81 2.09 8.51
C ARG A 251 -15.90 3.16 8.44
N MET A 252 -16.50 3.38 7.27
CA MET A 252 -17.54 4.40 7.07
C MET A 252 -18.71 4.25 8.05
N LEU A 253 -19.13 3.02 8.35
CA LEU A 253 -20.16 2.78 9.36
C LEU A 253 -19.70 3.19 10.76
N GLY A 254 -18.41 2.99 11.07
CA GLY A 254 -17.79 3.47 12.30
C GLY A 254 -17.74 5.00 12.38
N ASP A 255 -17.39 5.66 11.29
CA ASP A 255 -17.35 7.13 11.20
C ASP A 255 -18.76 7.75 11.39
N GLU A 256 -19.82 6.99 11.07
CA GLU A 256 -21.21 7.36 11.36
C GLU A 256 -21.68 6.99 12.79
N GLY A 257 -20.77 6.51 13.65
CA GLY A 257 -21.06 6.08 15.01
C GLY A 257 -21.75 4.71 15.12
N GLN A 258 -21.91 3.96 14.02
CA GLN A 258 -22.51 2.63 14.01
C GLN A 258 -21.49 1.52 14.37
N TYR A 259 -20.75 1.71 15.46
CA TYR A 259 -19.60 0.87 15.84
C TYR A 259 -19.93 -0.62 15.98
N THR A 260 -21.13 -0.97 16.46
CA THR A 260 -21.56 -2.37 16.56
C THR A 260 -21.69 -3.03 15.18
N ALA A 261 -22.31 -2.33 14.22
CA ALA A 261 -22.48 -2.83 12.85
C ALA A 261 -21.12 -2.90 12.13
N ALA A 262 -20.31 -1.85 12.25
CA ALA A 262 -18.97 -1.77 11.70
C ALA A 262 -18.08 -2.93 12.20
N SER A 263 -18.04 -3.16 13.52
CA SER A 263 -17.24 -4.22 14.14
C SER A 263 -17.75 -5.61 13.75
N ALA A 264 -19.07 -5.82 13.73
CA ALA A 264 -19.66 -7.10 13.31
C ALA A 264 -19.32 -7.43 11.85
N LEU A 265 -19.35 -6.44 10.96
CA LEU A 265 -18.95 -6.61 9.57
C LEU A 265 -17.45 -6.90 9.43
N ALA A 266 -16.58 -6.18 10.15
CA ALA A 266 -15.15 -6.45 10.14
C ALA A 266 -14.82 -7.89 10.60
N ILE A 267 -15.51 -8.39 11.64
CA ILE A 267 -15.37 -9.80 12.09
C ILE A 267 -15.79 -10.78 10.99
N ARG A 268 -16.92 -10.51 10.30
CA ARG A 268 -17.40 -11.38 9.22
C ARG A 268 -16.51 -11.34 7.99
N VAL A 269 -15.99 -10.17 7.61
CA VAL A 269 -14.98 -10.01 6.56
C VAL A 269 -13.74 -10.85 6.89
N ARG A 270 -13.24 -10.74 8.13
CA ARG A 270 -12.09 -11.54 8.59
C ARG A 270 -12.36 -13.05 8.47
N ALA A 271 -13.53 -13.51 8.90
CA ALA A 271 -13.89 -14.93 8.81
C ALA A 271 -14.02 -15.41 7.35
N ALA A 272 -14.45 -14.54 6.44
CA ALA A 272 -14.62 -14.86 5.02
C ALA A 272 -13.31 -14.95 4.23
N CYS A 273 -12.19 -14.39 4.73
CA CYS A 273 -10.90 -14.36 4.02
C CYS A 273 -10.46 -15.73 3.50
N ALA A 274 -10.55 -16.80 4.32
CA ALA A 274 -10.14 -18.14 3.90
C ALA A 274 -10.94 -18.66 2.70
N GLY A 275 -12.24 -18.34 2.65
CA GLY A 275 -13.12 -18.72 1.54
C GLY A 275 -12.95 -17.83 0.31
N TRP A 276 -12.56 -16.56 0.47
CA TRP A 276 -12.36 -15.64 -0.64
C TRP A 276 -11.02 -15.78 -1.35
N PHE A 277 -9.97 -16.18 -0.62
CA PHE A 277 -8.59 -16.21 -1.10
C PHE A 277 -8.01 -17.63 -1.07
N GLN A 278 -8.79 -18.62 -1.56
CA GLN A 278 -8.43 -20.05 -1.49
C GLN A 278 -7.13 -20.41 -2.24
N HIS A 279 -6.70 -19.56 -3.17
CA HIS A 279 -5.47 -19.74 -3.95
C HIS A 279 -4.24 -19.06 -3.32
N GLU A 280 -4.42 -18.30 -2.23
CA GLU A 280 -3.32 -17.67 -1.51
C GLU A 280 -2.76 -18.63 -0.44
N SER A 281 -1.50 -18.43 -0.05
CA SER A 281 -0.89 -19.18 1.05
C SER A 281 -1.58 -18.86 2.39
N ALA A 282 -1.52 -19.80 3.35
CA ALA A 282 -2.05 -19.59 4.69
C ALA A 282 -1.49 -18.32 5.37
N MET A 283 -0.21 -17.99 5.08
CA MET A 283 0.44 -16.77 5.55
C MET A 283 -0.23 -15.50 5.00
N GLN A 284 -0.52 -15.46 3.70
CA GLN A 284 -1.19 -14.33 3.03
C GLN A 284 -2.64 -14.17 3.51
N ILE A 285 -3.38 -15.29 3.63
CA ILE A 285 -4.74 -15.29 4.20
C ILE A 285 -4.70 -14.73 5.63
N GLY A 286 -3.77 -15.21 6.46
CA GLY A 286 -3.56 -14.71 7.83
C GLY A 286 -3.22 -13.22 7.87
N ALA A 287 -2.41 -12.73 6.92
CA ALA A 287 -2.07 -11.31 6.83
C ALA A 287 -3.30 -10.44 6.53
N ARG A 288 -4.22 -10.89 5.68
CA ARG A 288 -5.50 -10.19 5.41
C ARG A 288 -6.44 -10.24 6.60
N GLN A 289 -6.51 -11.37 7.29
CA GLN A 289 -7.29 -11.51 8.53
C GLN A 289 -6.80 -10.55 9.61
N ARG A 290 -5.48 -10.39 9.75
CA ARG A 290 -4.88 -9.41 10.66
C ARG A 290 -5.21 -7.97 10.26
N LEU A 291 -5.21 -7.63 8.96
CA LEU A 291 -5.62 -6.29 8.53
C LEU A 291 -7.08 -5.97 8.92
N ALA A 292 -8.01 -6.89 8.68
CA ALA A 292 -9.40 -6.73 9.10
C ALA A 292 -9.54 -6.65 10.64
N ALA A 293 -8.70 -7.37 11.37
CA ALA A 293 -8.64 -7.29 12.83
C ALA A 293 -8.08 -5.95 13.33
N LEU A 294 -7.09 -5.35 12.65
CA LEU A 294 -6.62 -3.99 12.99
C LEU A 294 -7.75 -2.97 12.86
N LEU A 295 -8.54 -3.04 11.79
CA LEU A 295 -9.72 -2.19 11.63
C LEU A 295 -10.72 -2.43 12.78
N GLN A 296 -11.01 -3.68 13.13
CA GLN A 296 -11.87 -4.02 14.27
C GLN A 296 -11.36 -3.40 15.58
N ILE A 297 -10.05 -3.46 15.83
CA ILE A 297 -9.44 -2.87 17.04
C ILE A 297 -9.58 -1.35 17.02
N SER A 298 -9.31 -0.70 15.88
CA SER A 298 -9.47 0.75 15.71
C SER A 298 -10.91 1.19 16.01
N LEU A 299 -11.89 0.55 15.37
CA LEU A 299 -13.32 0.79 15.60
C LEU A 299 -13.70 0.59 17.07
N GLY A 300 -13.21 -0.47 17.70
CA GLY A 300 -13.46 -0.75 19.11
C GLY A 300 -12.83 0.28 20.05
N GLN A 301 -11.64 0.80 19.74
CA GLN A 301 -11.01 1.88 20.52
C GLN A 301 -11.82 3.18 20.43
N GLN A 302 -12.33 3.52 19.25
CA GLN A 302 -13.22 4.68 19.09
C GLN A 302 -14.51 4.48 19.88
N TRP A 303 -15.12 3.29 19.79
CA TRP A 303 -16.33 2.96 20.54
C TRP A 303 -16.12 2.98 22.06
N LEU A 304 -14.96 2.51 22.56
CA LEU A 304 -14.60 2.60 23.97
C LEU A 304 -14.57 4.05 24.47
N ARG A 305 -14.05 5.00 23.68
CA ARG A 305 -14.07 6.42 24.04
C ARG A 305 -15.51 6.90 24.25
N GLN A 306 -16.39 6.63 23.29
CA GLN A 306 -17.81 7.02 23.38
C GLN A 306 -18.54 6.36 24.56
N LEU A 307 -18.27 5.08 24.85
CA LEU A 307 -18.89 4.36 25.98
C LEU A 307 -18.43 4.90 27.33
N ARG A 308 -17.17 5.33 27.44
CA ARG A 308 -16.62 5.97 28.65
C ARG A 308 -17.25 7.35 28.86
N GLU A 309 -17.38 8.14 27.80
CA GLU A 309 -18.08 9.44 27.84
C GLU A 309 -19.55 9.29 28.25
N SER A 310 -20.16 8.15 27.92
CA SER A 310 -21.56 7.82 28.26
C SER A 310 -21.74 7.09 29.60
N ASP A 311 -20.69 6.95 30.40
CA ASP A 311 -20.66 6.25 31.70
C ASP A 311 -21.27 4.83 31.70
N GLN A 312 -20.81 3.99 30.76
CA GLN A 312 -21.28 2.59 30.63
C GLN A 312 -20.18 1.56 31.00
N PRO A 313 -19.75 1.47 32.28
CA PRO A 313 -18.56 0.72 32.69
C PRO A 313 -18.63 -0.77 32.38
N ALA A 314 -19.81 -1.40 32.49
CA ALA A 314 -19.98 -2.82 32.17
C ALA A 314 -19.72 -3.11 30.67
N ARG A 315 -20.16 -2.22 29.77
CA ARG A 315 -19.91 -2.37 28.33
C ARG A 315 -18.47 -2.06 27.97
N VAL A 316 -17.85 -1.09 28.65
CA VAL A 316 -16.42 -0.79 28.53
C VAL A 316 -15.59 -2.04 28.85
N ALA A 317 -15.80 -2.65 30.02
CA ALA A 317 -15.07 -3.86 30.42
C ALA A 317 -15.29 -5.03 29.45
N GLN A 318 -16.51 -5.22 28.95
CA GLN A 318 -16.81 -6.26 27.97
C GLN A 318 -16.06 -6.02 26.65
N LEU A 319 -16.07 -4.80 26.13
CA LEU A 319 -15.42 -4.46 24.87
C LEU A 319 -13.88 -4.52 25.01
N GLU A 320 -13.32 -4.07 26.12
CA GLU A 320 -11.89 -4.21 26.43
C GLU A 320 -11.45 -5.67 26.41
N LYS A 321 -12.23 -6.57 27.02
CA LYS A 321 -11.97 -8.01 26.97
C LYS A 321 -11.97 -8.53 25.53
N ILE A 322 -12.98 -8.20 24.73
CA ILE A 322 -13.06 -8.63 23.32
C ILE A 322 -11.85 -8.13 22.52
N LEU A 323 -11.45 -6.87 22.70
CA LEU A 323 -10.27 -6.32 22.02
C LEU A 323 -8.98 -6.96 22.50
N GLY A 324 -8.87 -7.28 23.80
CA GLY A 324 -7.76 -8.04 24.38
C GLY A 324 -7.64 -9.43 23.76
N ASP A 325 -8.75 -10.16 23.63
CA ASP A 325 -8.79 -11.49 23.02
C ASP A 325 -8.36 -11.45 21.53
N VAL A 326 -8.81 -10.44 20.78
CA VAL A 326 -8.40 -10.25 19.37
C VAL A 326 -6.90 -9.94 19.27
N ARG A 327 -6.37 -9.09 20.16
CA ARG A 327 -4.93 -8.77 20.21
C ARG A 327 -4.10 -10.02 20.54
N GLY A 328 -4.48 -10.74 21.59
CA GLY A 328 -3.76 -11.94 22.04
C GLY A 328 -3.81 -13.07 21.01
N SER A 329 -4.91 -13.25 20.28
CA SER A 329 -5.03 -14.32 19.29
C SER A 329 -4.35 -14.02 17.95
N LEU A 330 -4.37 -12.76 17.50
CA LEU A 330 -3.92 -12.41 16.15
C LEU A 330 -2.62 -11.61 16.10
N PHE A 331 -2.12 -11.12 17.24
CA PHE A 331 -0.94 -10.24 17.32
C PHE A 331 0.02 -10.63 18.46
N ALA A 332 -0.01 -11.89 18.94
CA ALA A 332 0.91 -12.36 19.97
C ALA A 332 2.39 -12.32 19.53
N GLU A 333 2.66 -12.58 18.25
CA GLU A 333 4.00 -12.55 17.69
C GLU A 333 4.33 -11.17 17.12
N SER A 334 5.53 -10.67 17.41
CA SER A 334 5.97 -9.33 17.01
C SER A 334 6.28 -9.21 15.51
N SER A 335 6.58 -10.32 14.82
CA SER A 335 7.00 -10.39 13.42
C SER A 335 5.88 -10.70 12.43
N LEU A 336 4.62 -10.60 12.85
CA LEU A 336 3.49 -11.02 12.02
C LEU A 336 3.29 -10.11 10.80
N GLN A 337 3.28 -10.72 9.62
CA GLN A 337 2.94 -10.04 8.37
C GLN A 337 1.48 -9.58 8.41
N ILE A 338 1.26 -8.30 8.17
CA ILE A 338 -0.07 -7.71 7.99
C ILE A 338 -0.20 -7.30 6.53
N HIS A 339 -1.34 -7.65 5.92
CA HIS A 339 -1.58 -7.30 4.53
C HIS A 339 -1.59 -5.78 4.36
N ARG A 340 -1.05 -5.32 3.23
CA ARG A 340 -1.05 -3.92 2.81
C ARG A 340 -1.32 -3.90 1.33
N LEU A 341 -1.76 -2.76 0.81
CA LEU A 341 -1.67 -2.54 -0.63
C LEU A 341 -0.21 -2.74 -1.05
N SER A 342 0.01 -3.60 -2.04
CA SER A 342 1.33 -3.70 -2.69
C SER A 342 1.60 -2.44 -3.49
N HIS A 343 0.55 -1.91 -4.11
CA HIS A 343 0.55 -0.68 -4.89
C HIS A 343 -0.69 0.14 -4.52
N THR A 344 -0.52 1.45 -4.33
CA THR A 344 -1.64 2.39 -4.14
C THR A 344 -2.50 2.49 -5.41
N VAL A 345 -1.83 2.46 -6.57
CA VAL A 345 -2.45 2.42 -7.90
C VAL A 345 -1.74 1.34 -8.75
N PRO A 346 -2.41 0.70 -9.72
CA PRO A 346 -1.77 -0.29 -10.58
C PRO A 346 -0.56 0.29 -11.33
N LEU A 347 0.45 -0.56 -11.58
CA LEU A 347 1.56 -0.23 -12.46
C LEU A 347 1.11 -0.48 -13.92
N MET A 348 0.73 0.59 -14.60
CA MET A 348 0.22 0.61 -15.97
C MET A 348 1.33 0.75 -17.02
N VAL A 349 2.48 1.31 -16.62
CA VAL A 349 3.59 1.62 -17.53
C VAL A 349 4.87 0.97 -17.03
N GLN A 350 5.52 0.20 -17.90
CA GLN A 350 6.84 -0.35 -17.66
C GLN A 350 7.91 0.61 -18.20
N PRO A 351 9.03 0.79 -17.48
CA PRO A 351 10.15 1.59 -17.97
C PRO A 351 10.70 0.96 -19.27
N PRO A 352 11.22 1.76 -20.20
CA PRO A 352 11.84 1.22 -21.41
C PRO A 352 13.04 0.35 -21.04
N ALA A 353 13.24 -0.75 -21.77
CA ALA A 353 14.41 -1.58 -21.61
C ALA A 353 15.64 -0.80 -22.10
N LEU A 354 16.45 -0.27 -21.18
CA LEU A 354 17.73 0.33 -21.56
C LEU A 354 18.58 -0.76 -22.18
N LYS A 355 18.95 -0.59 -23.45
CA LYS A 355 20.06 -1.35 -24.00
C LYS A 355 21.26 -1.00 -23.13
N PRO A 356 21.96 -1.98 -22.52
CA PRO A 356 23.17 -1.69 -21.78
C PRO A 356 24.04 -0.89 -22.74
N ARG A 357 24.37 0.35 -22.37
CA ARG A 357 25.44 1.06 -23.06
C ARG A 357 26.59 0.09 -23.00
N VAL A 358 26.96 -0.47 -24.15
CA VAL A 358 28.24 -1.15 -24.29
C VAL A 358 29.20 -0.05 -23.88
N GLU A 359 29.60 -0.06 -22.61
CA GLU A 359 30.74 0.71 -22.14
C GLU A 359 31.79 0.31 -23.14
N SER A 360 32.06 1.21 -24.07
CA SER A 360 33.09 1.06 -25.06
C SER A 360 34.26 0.61 -24.25
N LEU A 361 34.62 -0.68 -24.39
CA LEU A 361 35.82 -1.27 -23.86
C LEU A 361 36.90 -0.38 -24.43
N ILE A 362 37.23 0.69 -23.71
CA ILE A 362 38.48 1.40 -23.89
C ILE A 362 39.44 0.24 -23.71
N PRO A 363 40.13 -0.21 -24.79
CA PRO A 363 41.06 -1.29 -24.65
C PRO A 363 41.98 -0.85 -23.52
N ARG A 364 41.93 -1.56 -22.39
CA ARG A 364 42.88 -1.36 -21.30
C ARG A 364 44.22 -1.44 -22.01
N ARG A 365 44.87 -0.29 -22.21
CA ARG A 365 46.26 -0.25 -22.65
C ARG A 365 46.97 -1.11 -21.63
N GLU A 366 47.42 -2.28 -22.07
CA GLU A 366 48.29 -3.12 -21.27
C GLU A 366 49.40 -2.21 -20.73
N PRO A 367 49.68 -2.24 -19.41
CA PRO A 367 50.78 -1.48 -18.86
C PRO A 367 52.05 -1.97 -19.56
N VAL A 368 52.63 -1.10 -20.39
CA VAL A 368 53.93 -1.31 -21.02
C VAL A 368 54.91 -1.58 -19.88
N THR A 369 55.35 -2.83 -19.79
CA THR A 369 56.36 -3.27 -18.84
C THR A 369 57.67 -2.57 -19.21
N PRO A 370 58.31 -1.81 -18.31
CA PRO A 370 59.65 -1.29 -18.58
C PRO A 370 60.63 -2.48 -18.70
N PRO A 371 61.65 -2.39 -19.58
CA PRO A 371 62.57 -3.49 -19.83
C PRO A 371 63.35 -3.88 -18.57
N ALA A 372 63.41 -5.18 -18.33
CA ALA A 372 64.06 -5.82 -17.19
C ALA A 372 65.58 -5.60 -17.19
N THR A 373 66.10 -5.10 -16.07
CA THR A 373 67.53 -5.15 -15.74
C THR A 373 67.87 -6.52 -15.15
N ALA A 374 68.97 -7.10 -15.61
CA ALA A 374 69.43 -8.47 -15.38
C ALA A 374 69.69 -8.83 -13.89
N PRO A 375 69.62 -10.14 -13.53
CA PRO A 375 69.71 -10.63 -12.16
C PRO A 375 71.15 -10.77 -11.68
N THR A 376 71.39 -10.48 -10.39
CA THR A 376 72.60 -10.87 -9.65
C THR A 376 72.24 -11.93 -8.61
N SER A 377 73.13 -12.90 -8.52
CA SER A 377 72.97 -14.25 -7.96
C SER A 377 72.73 -14.34 -6.44
N GLU A 378 72.03 -15.42 -6.09
CA GLU A 378 72.09 -16.27 -4.88
C GLU A 378 73.47 -16.34 -4.18
N PRO A 379 73.60 -16.74 -2.89
CA PRO A 379 73.13 -18.07 -2.45
C PRO A 379 72.75 -18.33 -0.96
N ALA A 380 72.19 -19.53 -0.77
CA ALA A 380 72.46 -20.55 0.27
C ALA A 380 71.67 -20.60 1.60
N ASP A 381 70.90 -21.69 1.70
CA ASP A 381 70.94 -22.76 2.72
C ASP A 381 70.24 -22.65 4.11
N VAL A 382 69.28 -23.59 4.30
CA VAL A 382 69.17 -24.59 5.40
C VAL A 382 68.51 -24.13 6.74
N PRO A 383 67.79 -24.98 7.50
CA PRO A 383 66.78 -26.00 7.18
C PRO A 383 65.51 -25.91 8.07
N ALA A 384 64.54 -26.80 7.83
CA ALA A 384 63.40 -27.06 8.72
C ALA A 384 63.79 -27.71 10.06
N PRO A 385 62.91 -27.62 11.07
CA PRO A 385 62.60 -28.81 11.87
C PRO A 385 61.10 -29.06 12.04
N ALA A 386 60.83 -30.34 12.29
CA ALA A 386 59.54 -30.99 12.49
C ALA A 386 59.04 -30.94 13.95
N ASP A 387 57.81 -31.46 14.13
CA ASP A 387 57.24 -32.05 15.36
C ASP A 387 56.94 -31.08 16.53
N GLU A 388 55.87 -31.16 17.33
CA GLU A 388 54.77 -32.09 17.56
C GLU A 388 53.74 -31.38 18.50
N PRO A 389 52.60 -32.00 18.90
CA PRO A 389 51.42 -31.34 19.48
C PRO A 389 51.31 -31.42 21.01
N ALA A 390 50.43 -30.59 21.60
CA ALA A 390 49.62 -30.85 22.83
C ALA A 390 48.75 -29.59 23.11
N ALA A 391 47.41 -29.65 23.06
CA ALA A 391 46.53 -30.02 24.17
C ALA A 391 46.91 -29.38 25.52
N THR A 392 46.08 -28.48 26.06
CA THR A 392 45.54 -28.52 27.45
C THR A 392 44.49 -27.40 27.63
N SER A 393 43.42 -27.79 28.31
CA SER A 393 42.30 -27.07 28.97
C SER A 393 42.63 -25.71 29.63
N VAL A 394 41.65 -24.82 29.90
CA VAL A 394 40.79 -24.81 31.11
C VAL A 394 39.70 -23.70 30.98
N PRO A 395 38.55 -23.79 31.69
CA PRO A 395 37.37 -22.93 31.53
C PRO A 395 37.18 -21.88 32.66
N ALA A 396 36.03 -21.19 32.59
CA ALA A 396 35.14 -20.77 33.69
C ALA A 396 35.10 -19.29 34.14
N ASN A 397 33.85 -18.79 34.09
CA ASN A 397 33.11 -18.04 35.11
C ASN A 397 33.32 -16.54 35.34
N GLY A 398 32.17 -15.89 35.60
CA GLY A 398 32.00 -14.57 36.20
C GLY A 398 30.62 -14.01 35.85
N THR A 399 29.55 -14.61 36.42
CA THR A 399 28.64 -14.03 37.44
C THR A 399 27.55 -13.12 36.89
#